data_AF-A0A5U3RAL9-F1
#
_entry.id   AF-A0A5U3RAL9-F1
#
_cell.length_a   1.000
_cell.length_b   1.000
_cell.length_c   1.000
_cell.angle_alpha   90.00
_cell.angle_beta   90.00
_cell.angle_gamma   90.00
#
_symmetry.space_group_name_H-M   'P 1'
#
loop_
_entity.id
_entity.type
_entity.pdbx_description
1 polymer ?
#
loop_
_entity_poly.entity_id
_entity_poly.type
_entity_poly.pdbx_seq_one_letter_code
_entity_poly.pdbx_strand_id
1 'polypeptide(L)'
;YRATGFDKETHGYYKQSGNGFYRKQKSFLPLSTEKPNTIKYGERDLVLTKEPGSETYQGNYSDTGKNAGMTFYRDSEGKFYKASGLKGGGLIRHIDKPYSELREGDIGYDEDLLDISDDSPLLEEMLPSLSEELYPTSEENVQSVYKNLQCGDTTAGEIEVVLCRGTTGPQAENIVKFKTAGGVEGADPNVLPVSVETAREQVRSGRVVPEFTTDLSVADRFSREHHLIIVKIKAKYLTRGSTSESGWVMPHTAPVEPVGIIDRTYGHAENIGQANASK
;
A
#
# COMPACT_ATOMS: atom_id res chain seq x y z
N TYR A 1 -23.54 -2.58 1.22
CA TYR A 1 -23.41 -3.92 1.85
C TYR A 1 -22.53 -3.83 3.10
N ARG A 2 -22.86 -4.50 4.22
CA ARG A 2 -21.92 -4.66 5.35
C ARG A 2 -20.86 -5.69 4.94
N ALA A 3 -19.57 -5.34 5.06
CA ALA A 3 -18.42 -6.18 4.74
C ALA A 3 -18.30 -7.41 5.66
N THR A 4 -19.24 -8.33 5.51
CA THR A 4 -19.23 -9.69 6.07
C THR A 4 -18.52 -10.69 5.13
N GLY A 5 -17.94 -10.21 4.03
CA GLY A 5 -17.34 -11.02 2.96
C GLY A 5 -15.82 -11.19 3.00
N PHE A 6 -15.09 -10.61 3.97
CA PHE A 6 -13.68 -10.94 4.15
C PHE A 6 -13.56 -12.30 4.82
N ASP A 7 -13.36 -13.34 4.01
CA ASP A 7 -12.96 -14.65 4.52
C ASP A 7 -11.60 -14.53 5.25
N LYS A 8 -11.62 -14.89 6.53
CA LYS A 8 -10.46 -14.86 7.44
C LYS A 8 -9.38 -15.86 7.02
N GLU A 9 -9.76 -16.97 6.37
CA GLU A 9 -8.82 -17.98 5.88
C GLU A 9 -8.03 -17.47 4.68
N THR A 10 -8.67 -16.72 3.78
CA THR A 10 -8.04 -16.23 2.55
C THR A 10 -7.20 -14.96 2.75
N HIS A 11 -7.59 -14.04 3.65
CA HIS A 11 -6.98 -12.70 3.70
C HIS A 11 -6.19 -12.40 5.00
N GLY A 12 -6.42 -13.12 6.11
CA GLY A 12 -5.77 -12.89 7.41
C GLY A 12 -6.50 -11.91 8.33
N TYR A 13 -5.90 -11.56 9.48
CA TYR A 13 -6.52 -10.69 10.49
C TYR A 13 -6.36 -9.19 10.15
N TYR A 14 -7.49 -8.52 9.87
CA TYR A 14 -7.56 -7.08 9.64
C TYR A 14 -8.28 -6.37 10.80
N LYS A 15 -7.85 -5.14 11.13
CA LYS A 15 -8.63 -4.23 12.01
C LYS A 15 -9.39 -3.23 11.18
N GLN A 16 -10.65 -2.99 11.53
CA GLN A 16 -11.38 -1.81 11.09
C GLN A 16 -10.71 -0.55 11.65
N SER A 17 -10.08 0.23 10.79
CA SER A 17 -9.79 1.64 11.06
C SER A 17 -10.97 2.44 10.48
N GLY A 18 -11.50 3.44 11.19
CA GLY A 18 -12.56 4.34 10.69
C GLY A 18 -13.78 3.68 10.00
N ASN A 19 -14.34 4.40 9.02
CA ASN A 19 -15.59 4.06 8.30
C ASN A 19 -15.43 2.94 7.25
N GLY A 20 -14.71 1.87 7.58
CA GLY A 20 -14.63 0.65 6.75
C GLY A 20 -13.24 0.27 6.24
N PHE A 21 -12.16 0.77 6.85
CA PHE A 21 -10.79 0.50 6.41
C PHE A 21 -10.24 -0.78 7.04
N TYR A 22 -9.53 -1.61 6.28
CA TYR A 22 -8.94 -2.85 6.80
C TYR A 22 -7.41 -2.80 6.67
N ARG A 23 -6.69 -2.78 7.79
CA ARG A 23 -5.22 -2.90 7.80
C ARG A 23 -4.79 -4.31 8.18
N LYS A 24 -3.92 -4.94 7.38
CA LYS A 24 -3.36 -6.25 7.72
C LYS A 24 -2.52 -6.09 9.00
N GLN A 25 -2.93 -6.76 10.06
CA GLN A 25 -2.21 -6.66 11.32
C GLN A 25 -0.85 -7.38 11.21
N LYS A 26 0.22 -6.72 11.67
CA LYS A 26 1.50 -7.40 11.90
C LYS A 26 1.29 -8.46 12.97
N SER A 27 1.52 -9.72 12.62
CA SER A 27 1.50 -10.83 13.56
C SER A 27 2.86 -11.01 14.21
N PHE A 28 2.85 -11.42 15.48
CA PHE A 28 4.03 -11.73 16.25
C PHE A 28 3.95 -13.17 16.73
N LEU A 29 4.98 -13.96 16.40
CA LEU A 29 5.07 -15.34 16.87
C LEU A 29 5.58 -15.36 18.31
N PRO A 30 5.02 -16.21 19.17
CA PRO A 30 5.58 -16.44 20.49
C PRO A 30 6.97 -17.07 20.38
N LEU A 31 7.89 -16.59 21.20
CA LEU A 31 9.23 -17.17 21.40
C LEU A 31 9.18 -18.43 22.27
N SER A 32 8.10 -18.62 23.03
CA SER A 32 7.86 -19.82 23.85
C SER A 32 6.36 -20.11 23.98
N THR A 33 6.02 -21.39 24.10
CA THR A 33 4.67 -21.87 24.39
C THR A 33 4.32 -21.81 25.90
N GLU A 34 5.30 -21.56 26.76
CA GLU A 34 5.14 -21.49 28.21
C GLU A 34 4.76 -20.07 28.67
N LYS A 35 4.04 -19.95 29.79
CA LYS A 35 3.66 -18.65 30.36
C LYS A 35 4.82 -18.05 31.16
N PRO A 36 5.06 -16.71 31.08
CA PRO A 36 4.36 -15.74 30.25
C PRO A 36 4.78 -15.80 28.77
N ASN A 37 3.84 -15.52 27.85
CA ASN A 37 4.16 -15.53 26.43
C ASN A 37 5.07 -14.35 26.09
N THR A 38 6.22 -14.60 25.47
CA THR A 38 7.15 -13.55 25.03
C THR A 38 7.11 -13.45 23.51
N ILE A 39 7.09 -12.24 22.95
CA ILE A 39 7.17 -11.99 21.50
C ILE A 39 8.34 -11.06 21.18
N LYS A 40 8.83 -11.10 19.94
CA LYS A 40 9.78 -10.11 19.45
C LYS A 40 9.06 -8.88 18.88
N TYR A 41 9.19 -7.72 19.51
CA TYR A 41 8.58 -6.46 19.08
C TYR A 41 9.67 -5.42 18.78
N GLY A 42 9.90 -5.15 17.49
CA GLY A 42 11.09 -4.43 17.04
C GLY A 42 12.35 -5.28 17.29
N GLU A 43 13.38 -4.69 17.88
CA GLU A 43 14.62 -5.38 18.26
C GLU A 43 14.60 -5.97 19.68
N ARG A 44 13.45 -5.95 20.37
CA ARG A 44 13.34 -6.33 21.80
C ARG A 44 12.32 -7.43 22.04
N ASP A 45 12.51 -8.13 23.15
CA ASP A 45 11.57 -9.11 23.66
C ASP A 45 10.54 -8.44 24.56
N LEU A 46 9.27 -8.69 24.28
CA LEU A 46 8.13 -8.15 25.01
C LEU A 46 7.39 -9.29 25.71
N VAL A 47 7.38 -9.25 27.03
CA VAL A 47 6.62 -10.20 27.85
C VAL A 47 5.16 -9.77 27.89
N LEU A 48 4.27 -10.70 27.53
CA LEU A 48 2.83 -10.48 27.49
C LEU A 48 2.15 -11.19 28.67
N THR A 49 1.48 -10.41 29.51
CA THR A 49 0.67 -10.90 30.63
C THR A 49 -0.81 -10.82 30.29
N LYS A 50 -1.63 -11.67 30.91
CA LYS A 50 -3.07 -11.72 30.66
C LYS A 50 -3.80 -11.86 31.99
N GLU A 51 -4.70 -10.93 32.25
CA GLU A 51 -5.56 -10.99 33.44
C GLU A 51 -6.57 -12.14 33.31
N PRO A 52 -6.94 -12.80 34.42
CA PRO A 52 -7.98 -13.83 34.43
C PRO A 52 -9.29 -13.28 33.85
N GLY A 53 -9.87 -13.99 32.88
CA GLY A 53 -11.13 -13.60 32.23
C GLY A 53 -11.02 -12.56 31.11
N SER A 54 -9.83 -11.96 30.88
CA SER A 54 -9.62 -11.08 29.72
C SER A 54 -9.53 -11.88 28.42
N GLU A 55 -9.80 -11.25 27.27
CA GLU A 55 -9.48 -11.80 25.94
C GLU A 55 -8.15 -11.26 25.39
N THR A 56 -7.60 -10.23 26.03
CA THR A 56 -6.41 -9.50 25.58
C THR A 56 -5.21 -9.71 26.51
N TYR A 57 -4.03 -9.49 25.96
CA TYR A 57 -2.74 -9.56 26.63
C TYR A 57 -2.14 -8.15 26.71
N GLN A 58 -1.42 -7.86 27.79
CA GLN A 58 -0.77 -6.58 28.06
C GLN A 58 0.75 -6.77 28.01
N GLY A 59 1.44 -5.85 27.35
CA GLY A 59 2.89 -5.74 27.36
C GLY A 59 3.30 -4.29 27.64
N ASN A 60 4.43 -4.09 28.30
CA ASN A 60 4.98 -2.75 28.54
C ASN A 60 6.22 -2.54 27.66
N TYR A 61 6.19 -1.52 26.81
CA TYR A 61 7.32 -1.14 25.97
C TYR A 61 7.83 0.25 26.37
N SER A 62 9.15 0.41 26.50
CA SER A 62 9.77 1.71 26.76
C SER A 62 10.91 1.99 25.79
N ASP A 63 10.68 2.93 24.87
CA ASP A 63 11.70 3.35 23.90
C ASP A 63 12.62 4.45 24.45
N THR A 64 12.05 5.38 25.21
CA THR A 64 12.71 6.64 25.66
C THR A 64 12.61 6.87 27.18
N GLY A 65 12.41 5.82 27.97
CA GLY A 65 12.20 5.90 29.42
C GLY A 65 10.76 6.23 29.85
N LYS A 66 9.85 6.45 28.88
CA LYS A 66 8.40 6.42 29.12
C LYS A 66 7.86 5.02 28.84
N ASN A 67 7.11 4.46 29.78
CA ASN A 67 6.43 3.17 29.59
C ASN A 67 5.14 3.40 28.79
N ALA A 68 5.03 2.74 27.65
CA ALA A 68 3.80 2.65 26.87
C ALA A 68 3.18 1.26 27.08
N GLY A 69 1.98 1.23 27.64
CA GLY A 69 1.16 0.02 27.72
C GLY A 69 0.68 -0.36 26.32
N MET A 70 0.85 -1.63 25.97
CA MET A 70 0.47 -2.19 24.69
C MET A 70 -0.47 -3.37 24.89
N THR A 71 -1.60 -3.33 24.21
CA THR A 71 -2.59 -4.40 24.25
C THR A 71 -2.44 -5.30 23.01
N PHE A 72 -2.57 -6.60 23.17
CA PHE A 72 -2.54 -7.61 22.12
C PHE A 72 -3.73 -8.58 22.23
N TYR A 73 -4.13 -9.21 21.14
CA TYR A 73 -4.97 -10.41 21.15
C TYR A 73 -4.19 -11.59 20.57
N ARG A 74 -4.63 -12.81 20.87
CA ARG A 74 -4.03 -14.06 20.40
C ARG A 74 -5.06 -14.83 19.60
N ASP A 75 -4.70 -15.30 18.41
CA ASP A 75 -5.57 -16.14 17.60
C ASP A 75 -5.55 -17.62 18.02
N SER A 76 -6.34 -18.45 17.32
CA SER A 76 -6.40 -19.90 17.52
C SER A 76 -5.11 -20.64 17.13
N GLU A 77 -4.29 -20.06 16.24
CA GLU A 77 -2.98 -20.58 15.84
C GLU A 77 -1.86 -20.16 16.82
N GLY A 78 -2.17 -19.31 17.78
CA GLY A 78 -1.27 -18.85 18.82
C GLY A 78 -0.44 -17.60 18.47
N LYS A 79 -0.70 -16.94 17.34
CA LYS A 79 -0.07 -15.68 16.92
C LYS A 79 -0.66 -14.50 17.68
N PHE A 80 0.18 -13.51 17.98
CA PHE A 80 -0.19 -12.28 18.66
C PHE A 80 -0.35 -11.11 17.70
N TYR A 81 -1.27 -10.21 18.04
CA TYR A 81 -1.69 -9.09 17.21
C TYR A 81 -1.99 -7.87 18.08
N LYS A 82 -1.50 -6.67 17.73
CA LYS A 82 -1.62 -5.48 18.59
C LYS A 82 -3.03 -4.86 18.46
N ALA A 83 -3.70 -4.64 19.58
CA ALA A 83 -5.11 -4.21 19.63
C ALA A 83 -5.33 -2.71 19.36
N SER A 84 -4.36 -1.82 19.52
CA SER A 84 -4.50 -0.36 19.28
C SER A 84 -3.20 0.33 18.82
N GLY A 85 -3.33 1.48 18.14
CA GLY A 85 -2.20 2.32 17.71
C GLY A 85 -1.52 1.85 16.42
N LEU A 86 -2.09 2.22 15.28
CA LEU A 86 -1.49 2.09 13.94
C LEU A 86 -1.18 3.49 13.38
N LYS A 87 -0.06 4.08 13.81
CA LYS A 87 0.79 4.81 12.86
C LYS A 87 1.85 3.78 12.43
N GLY A 88 1.90 3.43 11.14
CA GLY A 88 2.72 2.34 10.63
C GLY A 88 2.09 0.95 10.76
N GLY A 89 1.93 0.22 9.65
CA GLY A 89 1.74 -1.23 9.69
C GLY A 89 0.88 -1.83 8.57
N GLY A 90 1.54 -2.57 7.68
CA GLY A 90 0.93 -3.53 6.74
C GLY A 90 0.21 -2.91 5.54
N LEU A 91 0.05 -3.71 4.47
CA LEU A 91 -0.72 -3.33 3.29
C LEU A 91 -2.13 -2.87 3.69
N ILE A 92 -2.50 -1.67 3.24
CA ILE A 92 -3.86 -1.14 3.36
C ILE A 92 -4.69 -1.67 2.21
N ARG A 93 -5.86 -2.26 2.51
CA ARG A 93 -6.85 -2.66 1.51
C ARG A 93 -8.10 -1.80 1.68
N HIS A 94 -8.57 -1.21 0.59
CA HIS A 94 -9.78 -0.40 0.57
C HIS A 94 -10.64 -0.76 -0.65
N ILE A 95 -11.95 -0.71 -0.48
CA ILE A 95 -12.92 -0.82 -1.58
C ILE A 95 -13.55 0.56 -1.66
N ASP A 96 -13.33 1.21 -2.79
CA ASP A 96 -13.79 2.54 -3.09
C ASP A 96 -15.30 2.56 -3.32
N LYS A 97 -15.92 3.73 -3.13
CA LYS A 97 -17.33 3.94 -3.38
C LYS A 97 -17.51 5.03 -4.42
N PRO A 98 -18.36 4.83 -5.43
CA PRO A 98 -18.65 5.90 -6.36
C PRO A 98 -19.50 6.98 -5.69
N TYR A 99 -19.58 8.17 -6.30
CA TYR A 99 -20.38 9.29 -5.80
C TYR A 99 -21.82 8.88 -5.48
N SER A 100 -22.46 8.09 -6.34
CA SER A 100 -23.82 7.56 -6.17
C SER A 100 -24.05 6.70 -4.91
N GLU A 101 -22.99 6.21 -4.26
CA GLU A 101 -23.09 5.48 -2.99
C GLU A 101 -22.75 6.31 -1.75
N LEU A 102 -22.29 7.56 -1.93
CA LEU A 102 -21.99 8.48 -0.84
C LEU A 102 -23.28 8.99 -0.19
N ARG A 103 -23.20 9.31 1.10
CA ARG A 103 -24.30 9.84 1.90
C ARG A 103 -23.88 11.14 2.57
N GLU A 104 -24.86 11.97 2.92
CA GLU A 104 -24.60 13.21 3.65
C GLU A 104 -23.72 12.94 4.88
N GLY A 105 -22.58 13.63 4.94
CA GLY A 105 -21.55 13.44 5.97
C GLY A 105 -20.38 12.53 5.58
N ASP A 106 -20.45 11.82 4.46
CA ASP A 106 -19.29 11.17 3.85
C ASP A 106 -18.33 12.23 3.24
N ILE A 107 -17.02 11.93 3.23
CA ILE A 107 -16.01 12.79 2.58
C ILE A 107 -16.24 12.77 1.07
N GLY A 108 -16.26 13.94 0.43
CA GLY A 108 -16.56 14.10 -1.00
C GLY A 108 -18.03 13.88 -1.38
N TYR A 109 -18.95 13.86 -0.42
CA TYR A 109 -20.38 13.89 -0.70
C TYR A 109 -20.76 15.22 -1.36
N ASP A 110 -21.32 15.13 -2.56
CA ASP A 110 -21.92 16.24 -3.30
C ASP A 110 -23.25 15.77 -3.89
N GLU A 111 -24.32 16.52 -3.61
CA GLU A 111 -25.67 16.18 -4.08
C GLU A 111 -25.80 16.21 -5.61
N ASP A 112 -24.98 17.03 -6.27
CA ASP A 112 -24.97 17.20 -7.73
C ASP A 112 -24.24 16.06 -8.46
N LEU A 113 -23.53 15.18 -7.75
CA LEU A 113 -22.73 14.10 -8.31
C LEU A 113 -23.31 12.70 -8.04
N LEU A 114 -24.45 12.60 -7.35
CA LEU A 114 -25.02 11.31 -6.91
C LEU A 114 -25.55 10.41 -8.04
N ASP A 115 -25.59 10.89 -9.28
CA ASP A 115 -25.90 10.07 -10.46
C ASP A 115 -24.65 9.38 -11.06
N ILE A 116 -23.45 9.77 -10.62
CA ILE A 116 -22.19 9.22 -11.09
C ILE A 116 -21.89 7.89 -10.34
N SER A 117 -21.83 6.79 -11.09
CA SER A 117 -21.62 5.43 -10.55
C SER A 117 -20.27 4.82 -10.92
N ASP A 118 -19.53 5.48 -11.78
CA ASP A 118 -18.26 5.03 -12.34
C ASP A 118 -17.08 5.94 -11.92
N ASP A 119 -17.29 6.89 -11.00
CA ASP A 119 -16.27 7.80 -10.46
C ASP A 119 -16.45 8.05 -8.97
N SER A 120 -15.41 8.57 -8.31
CA SER A 120 -15.36 8.78 -6.86
C SER A 120 -14.42 9.92 -6.46
N PRO A 121 -14.62 10.56 -5.29
CA PRO A 121 -13.72 11.58 -4.75
C PRO A 121 -12.45 11.00 -4.10
N LEU A 122 -12.12 9.73 -4.35
CA LEU A 122 -11.11 8.97 -3.63
C LEU A 122 -9.76 9.69 -3.55
N LEU A 123 -9.20 10.05 -4.71
CA LEU A 123 -7.82 10.53 -4.81
C LEU A 123 -7.68 12.01 -4.49
N GLU A 124 -8.72 12.79 -4.71
CA GLU A 124 -8.73 14.24 -4.45
C GLU A 124 -8.98 14.56 -2.97
N GLU A 125 -9.88 13.82 -2.31
CA GLU A 125 -10.34 14.17 -0.96
C GLU A 125 -10.16 13.05 0.08
N MET A 126 -10.30 11.78 -0.30
CA MET A 126 -10.33 10.69 0.67
C MET A 126 -8.94 10.13 0.98
N LEU A 127 -8.03 10.05 0.01
CA LEU A 127 -6.72 9.40 0.16
C LEU A 127 -5.91 9.93 1.36
N PRO A 128 -5.81 11.26 1.58
CA PRO A 128 -5.14 11.81 2.76
C PRO A 128 -5.80 11.40 4.09
N SER A 129 -7.11 11.19 4.09
CA SER A 129 -7.86 10.72 5.26
C SER A 129 -7.66 9.22 5.55
N LEU A 130 -7.30 8.42 4.54
CA LEU A 130 -7.04 6.99 4.67
C LEU A 130 -5.73 6.70 5.42
N SER A 131 -4.64 7.35 4.96
CA SER A 131 -3.31 7.29 5.58
C SER A 131 -2.34 8.21 4.83
N GLU A 132 -1.49 8.95 5.56
CA GLU A 132 -0.36 9.69 4.97
C GLU A 132 0.60 8.78 4.18
N GLU A 133 0.67 7.49 4.53
CA GLU A 133 1.51 6.49 3.84
C GLU A 133 1.03 6.16 2.41
N LEU A 134 -0.21 6.53 2.06
CA LEU A 134 -0.77 6.33 0.73
C LEU A 134 -0.51 7.51 -0.20
N TYR A 135 -0.11 8.66 0.35
CA TYR A 135 0.12 9.85 -0.45
C TYR A 135 1.44 9.71 -1.22
N PRO A 136 1.45 9.89 -2.55
CA PRO A 136 2.68 9.80 -3.33
C PRO A 136 3.67 10.87 -2.89
N THR A 137 4.95 10.54 -2.98
CA THR A 137 6.01 11.52 -2.78
C THR A 137 5.87 12.60 -3.85
N SER A 138 6.00 13.88 -3.46
CA SER A 138 5.86 14.97 -4.42
C SER A 138 6.86 14.84 -5.56
N GLU A 139 6.39 15.18 -6.76
CA GLU A 139 7.18 15.07 -7.98
C GLU A 139 8.51 15.86 -7.91
N GLU A 140 8.49 17.06 -7.30
CA GLU A 140 9.69 17.86 -7.04
C GLU A 140 10.71 17.10 -6.18
N ASN A 141 10.26 16.40 -5.14
CA ASN A 141 11.13 15.62 -4.26
C ASN A 141 11.71 14.40 -4.98
N VAL A 142 10.90 13.66 -5.74
CA VAL A 142 11.40 12.51 -6.52
C VAL A 142 12.41 12.97 -7.57
N GLN A 143 12.16 14.08 -8.27
CA GLN A 143 13.11 14.67 -9.20
C GLN A 143 14.41 15.14 -8.52
N SER A 144 14.32 15.73 -7.33
CA SER A 144 15.48 16.17 -6.57
C SER A 144 16.39 14.99 -6.20
N VAL A 145 15.80 13.92 -5.66
CA VAL A 145 16.52 12.68 -5.34
C VAL A 145 17.15 12.07 -6.60
N TYR A 146 16.39 11.99 -7.69
CA TYR A 146 16.87 11.45 -8.95
C TYR A 146 18.04 12.27 -9.53
N LYS A 147 17.97 13.61 -9.49
CA LYS A 147 19.07 14.49 -9.92
C LYS A 147 20.33 14.26 -9.09
N ASN A 148 20.22 14.13 -7.78
CA ASN A 148 21.37 13.84 -6.91
C ASN A 148 22.04 12.51 -7.27
N LEU A 149 21.24 11.48 -7.54
CA LEU A 149 21.74 10.18 -8.00
C LEU A 149 22.50 10.30 -9.33
N GLN A 150 21.97 11.07 -10.29
CA GLN A 150 22.63 11.32 -11.58
C GLN A 150 23.94 12.10 -11.43
N CYS A 151 24.07 12.92 -10.39
CA CYS A 151 25.30 13.63 -10.03
C CYS A 151 26.31 12.76 -9.27
N GLY A 152 26.03 11.47 -9.05
CA GLY A 152 26.93 10.52 -8.40
C GLY A 152 26.70 10.32 -6.91
N ASP A 153 25.68 10.94 -6.32
CA ASP A 153 25.29 10.67 -4.93
C ASP A 153 24.56 9.33 -4.81
N THR A 154 25.34 8.28 -4.57
CA THR A 154 24.80 6.92 -4.39
C THR A 154 23.89 6.79 -3.17
N THR A 155 24.00 7.67 -2.16
CA THR A 155 23.14 7.61 -0.97
C THR A 155 21.71 8.06 -1.28
N ALA A 156 21.55 8.97 -2.26
CA ALA A 156 20.23 9.35 -2.78
C ALA A 156 19.47 8.15 -3.36
N GLY A 157 20.18 7.16 -3.91
CA GLY A 157 19.59 5.94 -4.44
C GLY A 157 18.89 5.06 -3.40
N GLU A 158 19.25 5.19 -2.12
CA GLU A 158 18.66 4.42 -1.02
C GLU A 158 17.42 5.10 -0.40
N ILE A 159 17.12 6.34 -0.81
CA ILE A 159 15.92 7.06 -0.38
C ILE A 159 14.68 6.35 -0.96
N GLU A 160 13.72 6.05 -0.09
CA GLU A 160 12.43 5.50 -0.48
C GLU A 160 11.46 6.60 -0.89
N VAL A 161 10.73 6.36 -1.97
CA VAL A 161 9.67 7.22 -2.48
C VAL A 161 8.38 6.41 -2.64
N VAL A 162 7.24 7.07 -2.48
CA VAL A 162 5.90 6.49 -2.63
C VAL A 162 5.36 6.84 -4.01
N LEU A 163 4.95 5.85 -4.79
CA LEU A 163 4.41 6.02 -6.15
C LEU A 163 3.09 5.25 -6.32
N CYS A 164 2.24 5.76 -7.21
CA CYS A 164 0.92 5.21 -7.52
C CYS A 164 0.88 4.58 -8.91
N ARG A 165 0.01 3.59 -9.12
CA ARG A 165 -0.26 3.03 -10.45
C ARG A 165 -1.68 2.50 -10.53
N GLY A 166 -2.40 2.89 -11.58
CA GLY A 166 -3.62 2.20 -11.99
C GLY A 166 -3.29 0.91 -12.75
N THR A 167 -3.88 -0.20 -12.35
CA THR A 167 -3.63 -1.51 -12.96
C THR A 167 -4.81 -2.47 -12.72
N THR A 168 -4.76 -3.68 -13.29
CA THR A 168 -5.82 -4.68 -13.08
C THR A 168 -5.73 -5.30 -11.69
N GLY A 169 -6.83 -5.83 -11.18
CA GLY A 169 -6.88 -6.56 -9.91
C GLY A 169 -5.84 -7.67 -9.83
N PRO A 170 -5.77 -8.59 -10.82
CA PRO A 170 -4.75 -9.63 -10.85
C PRO A 170 -3.30 -9.10 -10.83
N GLN A 171 -3.03 -8.01 -11.54
CA GLN A 171 -1.70 -7.41 -11.58
C GLN A 171 -1.34 -6.73 -10.24
N ALA A 172 -2.28 -6.03 -9.63
CA ALA A 172 -2.11 -5.44 -8.30
C ALA A 172 -1.84 -6.52 -7.25
N GLU A 173 -2.58 -7.62 -7.28
CA GLU A 173 -2.35 -8.78 -6.40
C GLU A 173 -1.01 -9.45 -6.64
N ASN A 174 -0.56 -9.56 -7.89
CA ASN A 174 0.78 -10.07 -8.21
C ASN A 174 1.88 -9.17 -7.64
N ILE A 175 1.74 -7.84 -7.74
CA ILE A 175 2.66 -6.88 -7.11
C ILE A 175 2.68 -7.06 -5.59
N VAL A 176 1.51 -7.24 -4.97
CA VAL A 176 1.39 -7.52 -3.52
C VAL A 176 2.08 -8.82 -3.13
N LYS A 177 1.82 -9.89 -3.88
CA LYS A 177 2.30 -11.25 -3.62
C LYS A 177 3.82 -11.35 -3.77
N PHE A 178 4.34 -10.87 -4.89
CA PHE A 178 5.76 -11.03 -5.23
C PHE A 178 6.64 -9.88 -4.74
N LYS A 179 6.03 -8.75 -4.34
CA LYS A 179 6.74 -7.56 -3.85
C LYS A 179 7.76 -7.02 -4.87
N THR A 180 7.36 -7.08 -6.13
CA THR A 180 8.13 -6.56 -7.26
C THR A 180 7.28 -5.60 -8.07
N ALA A 181 7.88 -4.58 -8.68
CA ALA A 181 7.18 -3.57 -9.46
C ALA A 181 6.33 -4.13 -10.62
N GLY A 182 6.79 -5.21 -11.25
CA GLY A 182 6.09 -5.90 -12.34
C GLY A 182 5.18 -7.03 -11.90
N GLY A 183 5.07 -7.32 -10.60
CA GLY A 183 4.31 -8.47 -10.12
C GLY A 183 4.83 -9.81 -10.66
N VAL A 184 6.14 -9.99 -10.69
CA VAL A 184 6.80 -11.22 -11.16
C VAL A 184 7.60 -11.86 -10.03
N GLU A 185 7.79 -13.18 -10.09
CA GLU A 185 8.64 -13.87 -9.12
C GLU A 185 10.10 -13.43 -9.22
N GLY A 186 10.83 -13.51 -8.10
CA GLY A 186 12.27 -13.23 -8.06
C GLY A 186 12.61 -11.74 -7.97
N ALA A 187 12.30 -11.12 -6.83
CA ALA A 187 12.76 -9.77 -6.52
C ALA A 187 14.30 -9.72 -6.55
N ASP A 188 14.86 -8.81 -7.35
CA ASP A 188 16.31 -8.65 -7.50
C ASP A 188 16.76 -7.31 -6.87
N PRO A 189 17.31 -7.31 -5.65
CA PRO A 189 17.77 -6.08 -4.99
C PRO A 189 18.98 -5.43 -5.65
N ASN A 190 19.62 -6.10 -6.61
CA ASN A 190 20.78 -5.59 -7.35
C ASN A 190 20.43 -5.21 -8.80
N VAL A 191 19.14 -5.27 -9.17
CA VAL A 191 18.72 -4.90 -10.52
C VAL A 191 19.06 -3.44 -10.80
N LEU A 192 19.64 -3.20 -11.98
CA LEU A 192 19.94 -1.84 -12.44
C LEU A 192 18.65 -1.16 -12.94
N PRO A 193 18.54 0.16 -12.82
CA PRO A 193 17.43 0.91 -13.40
C PRO A 193 17.36 0.68 -14.92
N VAL A 194 16.18 0.76 -15.50
CA VAL A 194 15.99 0.57 -16.94
C VAL A 194 16.71 1.67 -17.72
N SER A 195 17.17 1.38 -18.95
CA SER A 195 17.86 2.38 -19.75
C SER A 195 16.91 3.52 -20.17
N VAL A 196 17.47 4.69 -20.49
CA VAL A 196 16.70 5.84 -20.99
C VAL A 196 16.01 5.50 -22.33
N GLU A 197 16.63 4.66 -23.16
CA GLU A 197 16.02 4.16 -24.40
C GLU A 197 14.79 3.30 -24.10
N THR A 198 14.88 2.41 -23.11
CA THR A 198 13.75 1.58 -22.67
C THR A 198 12.63 2.43 -22.10
N ALA A 199 12.96 3.46 -21.30
CA ALA A 199 11.98 4.41 -20.79
C ALA A 199 11.27 5.17 -21.92
N ARG A 200 12.00 5.60 -22.95
CA ARG A 200 11.39 6.23 -24.14
C ARG A 200 10.49 5.28 -24.91
N GLU A 201 10.88 4.01 -25.05
CA GLU A 201 10.05 2.99 -25.68
C GLU A 201 8.75 2.77 -24.89
N GLN A 202 8.82 2.72 -23.56
CA GLN A 202 7.67 2.64 -22.69
C GLN A 202 6.70 3.82 -22.90
N VAL A 203 7.19 5.07 -22.96
CA VAL A 203 6.35 6.24 -23.20
C VAL A 203 5.67 6.20 -24.59
N ARG A 204 6.34 5.64 -25.59
CA ARG A 204 5.83 5.57 -26.97
C ARG A 204 4.83 4.44 -27.20
N SER A 205 5.14 3.27 -26.65
CA SER A 205 4.47 2.01 -27.01
C SER A 205 3.58 1.49 -25.87
N GLY A 206 3.83 1.94 -24.64
CA GLY A 206 3.20 1.43 -23.43
C GLY A 206 3.53 -0.05 -23.16
N ARG A 207 3.25 -0.50 -21.93
CA ARG A 207 3.29 -1.92 -21.54
C ARG A 207 4.63 -2.65 -21.77
N VAL A 208 5.74 -1.92 -21.86
CA VAL A 208 7.11 -2.45 -22.00
C VAL A 208 7.70 -2.78 -20.62
N VAL A 209 7.61 -1.81 -19.71
CA VAL A 209 8.04 -1.94 -18.32
C VAL A 209 7.00 -1.33 -17.39
N PRO A 210 7.00 -1.68 -16.10
CA PRO A 210 6.17 -1.02 -15.11
C PRO A 210 6.43 0.48 -15.09
N GLU A 211 5.35 1.26 -15.16
CA GLU A 211 5.37 2.71 -15.00
C GLU A 211 4.41 3.09 -13.89
N PHE A 212 4.91 3.88 -12.95
CA PHE A 212 4.18 4.44 -11.83
C PHE A 212 4.22 5.97 -11.93
N THR A 213 3.35 6.65 -11.21
CA THR A 213 3.24 8.12 -11.23
C THR A 213 3.23 8.68 -9.82
N THR A 214 3.72 9.92 -9.68
CA THR A 214 3.50 10.77 -8.50
C THR A 214 2.24 11.62 -8.62
N ASP A 215 1.63 11.68 -9.80
CA ASP A 215 0.47 12.52 -10.09
C ASP A 215 -0.83 11.78 -9.79
N LEU A 216 -1.59 12.30 -8.83
CA LEU A 216 -2.85 11.73 -8.38
C LEU A 216 -3.92 11.76 -9.48
N SER A 217 -3.92 12.77 -10.35
CA SER A 217 -4.89 12.86 -11.47
C SER A 217 -4.64 11.78 -12.52
N VAL A 218 -3.37 11.46 -12.76
CA VAL A 218 -2.96 10.36 -13.65
C VAL A 218 -3.30 9.02 -13.01
N ALA A 219 -2.99 8.86 -11.71
CA ALA A 219 -3.33 7.66 -10.95
C ALA A 219 -4.84 7.42 -10.92
N ASP A 220 -5.63 8.48 -10.79
CA ASP A 220 -7.09 8.45 -10.79
C ASP A 220 -7.62 7.90 -12.12
N ARG A 221 -7.29 8.58 -13.21
CA ARG A 221 -7.71 8.20 -14.56
C ARG A 221 -7.38 6.76 -14.92
N PHE A 222 -6.22 6.25 -14.51
CA PHE A 222 -5.79 4.88 -14.84
C PHE A 222 -6.28 3.81 -13.87
N SER A 223 -6.78 4.18 -12.68
CA SER A 223 -7.30 3.23 -11.68
C SER A 223 -8.82 3.17 -11.63
N ARG A 224 -9.53 4.17 -12.15
CA ARG A 224 -11.00 4.17 -12.29
C ARG A 224 -11.48 2.91 -13.01
N GLU A 225 -12.50 2.26 -12.47
CA GLU A 225 -13.04 0.95 -12.90
C GLU A 225 -12.04 -0.23 -12.83
N HIS A 226 -10.91 -0.02 -12.16
CA HIS A 226 -9.80 -0.97 -12.01
C HIS A 226 -9.29 -0.96 -10.57
N HIS A 227 -7.97 -1.11 -10.38
CA HIS A 227 -7.32 -1.08 -9.09
C HIS A 227 -6.23 -0.01 -9.06
N LEU A 228 -6.13 0.67 -7.93
CA LEU A 228 -4.99 1.51 -7.59
C LEU A 228 -4.02 0.71 -6.71
N ILE A 229 -2.76 0.59 -7.13
CA ILE A 229 -1.68 0.07 -6.30
C ILE A 229 -0.72 1.21 -5.93
N ILE A 230 -0.34 1.27 -4.66
CA ILE A 230 0.57 2.27 -4.10
C ILE A 230 1.73 1.52 -3.47
N VAL A 231 2.95 1.89 -3.84
CA VAL A 231 4.18 1.20 -3.44
C VAL A 231 5.22 2.18 -2.94
N LYS A 232 6.02 1.76 -1.96
CA LYS A 232 7.31 2.35 -1.65
C LYS A 232 8.41 1.65 -2.44
N ILE A 233 9.35 2.43 -2.95
CA ILE A 233 10.49 1.93 -3.71
C ILE A 233 11.71 2.82 -3.51
N LYS A 234 12.90 2.23 -3.54
CA LYS A 234 14.17 2.98 -3.51
C LYS A 234 14.43 3.67 -4.84
N ALA A 235 14.89 4.92 -4.78
CA ALA A 235 15.10 5.75 -5.97
C ALA A 235 16.11 5.17 -6.97
N LYS A 236 17.06 4.32 -6.53
CA LYS A 236 18.06 3.68 -7.42
C LYS A 236 17.47 2.80 -8.52
N TYR A 237 16.23 2.34 -8.39
CA TYR A 237 15.56 1.52 -9.41
C TYR A 237 14.82 2.34 -10.46
N LEU A 238 14.71 3.65 -10.25
CA LEU A 238 13.88 4.53 -11.07
C LEU A 238 14.65 5.07 -12.27
N THR A 239 13.98 5.13 -13.41
CA THR A 239 14.34 5.95 -14.56
C THR A 239 13.15 6.84 -14.91
N ARG A 240 13.43 8.07 -15.36
CA ARG A 240 12.37 8.99 -15.74
C ARG A 240 11.57 8.44 -16.94
N GLY A 241 10.26 8.29 -16.78
CA GLY A 241 9.30 7.93 -17.81
C GLY A 241 8.59 9.17 -18.39
N SER A 242 7.26 9.09 -18.52
CA SER A 242 6.41 10.15 -19.09
C SER A 242 6.55 11.48 -18.33
N THR A 243 7.09 12.51 -18.98
CA THR A 243 7.23 13.83 -18.32
C THR A 243 5.88 14.47 -18.03
N SER A 244 4.92 14.37 -18.94
CA SER A 244 3.58 14.95 -18.81
C SER A 244 2.72 14.26 -17.76
N GLU A 245 3.02 13.01 -17.44
CA GLU A 245 2.23 12.20 -16.51
C GLU A 245 2.99 11.93 -15.21
N SER A 246 4.09 12.66 -14.96
CA SER A 246 5.00 12.45 -13.83
C SER A 246 5.38 10.97 -13.65
N GLY A 247 5.65 10.31 -14.78
CA GLY A 247 5.90 8.89 -14.91
C GLY A 247 7.32 8.49 -14.52
N TRP A 248 7.42 7.39 -13.80
CA TRP A 248 8.65 6.78 -13.32
C TRP A 248 8.63 5.29 -13.65
N VAL A 249 9.59 4.86 -14.46
CA VAL A 249 9.71 3.48 -14.93
C VAL A 249 10.77 2.74 -14.12
N MET A 250 10.59 1.43 -13.99
CA MET A 250 11.50 0.58 -13.21
C MET A 250 11.49 -0.86 -13.76
N PRO A 251 12.53 -1.66 -13.49
CA PRO A 251 12.56 -3.07 -13.89
C PRO A 251 11.41 -3.87 -13.28
N HIS A 252 10.93 -4.89 -13.99
CA HIS A 252 9.86 -5.78 -13.49
C HIS A 252 10.21 -6.43 -12.13
N THR A 253 11.46 -6.84 -11.95
CA THR A 253 11.98 -7.51 -10.74
C THR A 253 12.40 -6.55 -9.63
N ALA A 254 12.27 -5.23 -9.82
CA ALA A 254 12.65 -4.24 -8.82
C ALA A 254 11.85 -4.45 -7.52
N PRO A 255 12.50 -4.62 -6.35
CA PRO A 255 11.81 -4.82 -5.10
C PRO A 255 11.00 -3.59 -4.71
N VAL A 256 9.76 -3.80 -4.29
CA VAL A 256 8.87 -2.76 -3.78
C VAL A 256 8.26 -3.19 -2.44
N GLU A 257 7.86 -2.22 -1.63
CA GLU A 257 6.97 -2.45 -0.49
C GLU A 257 5.56 -1.96 -0.85
N PRO A 258 4.61 -2.85 -1.11
CA PRO A 258 3.21 -2.49 -1.33
C PRO A 258 2.60 -1.90 -0.05
N VAL A 259 2.11 -0.66 -0.12
CA VAL A 259 1.53 0.06 1.04
C VAL A 259 0.01 0.20 0.93
N GLY A 260 -0.54 0.24 -0.28
CA GLY A 260 -1.98 0.31 -0.51
C GLY A 260 -2.43 -0.40 -1.78
N ILE A 261 -3.56 -1.10 -1.70
CA ILE A 261 -4.35 -1.54 -2.86
C ILE A 261 -5.79 -1.10 -2.65
N ILE A 262 -6.34 -0.41 -3.64
CA ILE A 262 -7.71 0.11 -3.63
C ILE A 262 -8.46 -0.45 -4.83
N ASP A 263 -9.53 -1.19 -4.55
CA ASP A 263 -10.47 -1.68 -5.55
C ASP A 263 -11.43 -0.54 -5.92
N ARG A 264 -11.37 -0.10 -7.17
CA ARG A 264 -12.20 0.96 -7.75
C ARG A 264 -13.08 0.43 -8.89
N THR A 265 -13.42 -0.87 -8.84
CA THR A 265 -14.34 -1.49 -9.80
C THR A 265 -15.79 -1.11 -9.52
N TYR A 266 -16.08 -0.53 -8.35
CA TYR A 266 -17.42 -0.17 -7.90
C TYR A 266 -18.40 -1.35 -7.90
N GLY A 267 -17.89 -2.58 -7.76
CA GLY A 267 -18.68 -3.81 -7.81
C GLY A 267 -19.01 -4.29 -9.23
N HIS A 268 -18.51 -3.63 -10.26
CA HIS A 268 -18.65 -4.05 -11.66
C HIS A 268 -17.57 -5.06 -12.07
N ALA A 269 -17.82 -5.79 -13.16
CA ALA A 269 -16.81 -6.68 -13.72
C ALA A 269 -15.67 -5.88 -14.35
N GLU A 270 -14.43 -6.17 -13.95
CA GLU A 270 -13.24 -5.44 -14.43
C GLU A 270 -12.96 -5.74 -15.92
N ASN A 271 -12.81 -4.69 -16.74
CA ASN A 271 -12.44 -4.82 -18.15
C ASN A 271 -10.92 -4.94 -18.32
N ILE A 272 -10.39 -6.16 -18.15
CA ILE A 272 -8.94 -6.46 -18.15
C ILE A 272 -8.25 -6.08 -19.49
N GLY A 273 -8.99 -5.97 -20.61
CA GLY A 273 -8.43 -5.65 -21.92
C GLY A 273 -7.96 -4.19 -22.10
N GLN A 274 -8.54 -3.25 -21.34
CA GLN A 274 -8.27 -1.81 -21.45
C GLN A 274 -7.26 -1.28 -20.43
N ALA A 275 -7.01 -2.00 -19.34
CA ALA A 275 -6.09 -1.55 -18.30
C ALA A 275 -4.62 -1.49 -18.75
N ASN A 276 -3.85 -0.59 -18.12
CA ASN A 276 -2.40 -0.45 -18.28
C ASN A 276 -1.61 -1.55 -17.52
N ALA A 277 -1.97 -2.81 -17.78
CA ALA A 277 -1.12 -3.94 -17.39
C ALA A 277 0.09 -4.00 -18.33
N SER A 278 1.29 -3.91 -17.76
CA SER A 278 2.51 -4.28 -18.47
C SER A 278 2.42 -5.77 -18.84
N LYS A 279 2.78 -6.13 -20.06
CA LYS A 279 2.81 -7.54 -20.47
C LYS A 279 3.93 -8.30 -19.78
#